data_AF-A0A920DV33-F1
#
_entry.id   AF-A0A920DV33-F1
#
_cell.length_a   1.000
_cell.length_b   1.000
_cell.length_c   1.000
_cell.angle_alpha   90.00
_cell.angle_beta   90.00
_cell.angle_gamma   90.00
#
_symmetry.space_group_name_H-M   'P 1'
#
loop_
_entity.id
_entity.type
_entity.pdbx_description
1 polymer ?
#
loop_
_entity_poly.entity_id
_entity_poly.type
_entity_poly.pdbx_seq_one_letter_code
_entity_poly.pdbx_strand_id
1 'polypeptide(L)'
;MRKISKADLSLRNLKKLIKKEFNETDKLIRNQINSDVNRIPKLSKHIINLGGKRLRPMLTISCAKMLKVRNKNHIKLAAAVELLHTATLLHDDVVDESNYKR
;
A
#
# COMPACT_ATOMS: atom_id res chain seq x y z
N MET A 1 -0.65 27.90 3.60
CA MET A 1 -1.28 26.89 2.71
C MET A 1 -0.21 26.24 1.85
N ARG A 2 0.00 24.91 1.91
CA ARG A 2 0.94 24.20 1.02
C ARG A 2 0.41 24.27 -0.43
N LYS A 3 1.17 24.85 -1.36
CA LYS A 3 0.85 24.81 -2.79
C LYS A 3 0.78 23.35 -3.25
N ILE A 4 -0.32 22.94 -3.88
CA ILE A 4 -0.48 21.60 -4.45
C ILE A 4 0.43 21.49 -5.67
N SER A 5 1.33 20.50 -5.68
CA SER A 5 2.25 20.29 -6.80
C SER A 5 1.55 19.63 -8.01
N LYS A 6 2.13 19.78 -9.20
CA LYS A 6 1.70 19.07 -10.42
C LYS A 6 1.69 17.55 -10.23
N ALA A 7 2.64 17.02 -9.44
CA ALA A 7 2.72 15.61 -9.10
C ALA A 7 1.52 15.16 -8.24
N ASP A 8 1.12 15.96 -7.25
CA ASP A 8 -0.03 15.63 -6.40
C ASP A 8 -1.34 15.64 -7.19
N LEU A 9 -1.49 16.56 -8.15
CA LEU A 9 -2.65 16.59 -9.04
C LEU A 9 -2.70 15.34 -9.94
N SER A 10 -1.56 14.94 -10.50
CA SER A 10 -1.44 13.75 -11.35
C SER A 10 -1.81 12.48 -10.60
N LEU A 11 -1.36 12.34 -9.35
CA LEU A 11 -1.72 11.21 -8.49
C LEU A 11 -3.20 11.18 -8.12
N ARG A 12 -3.82 12.33 -7.85
CA ARG A 12 -5.27 12.40 -7.62
C ARG A 12 -6.05 11.94 -8.86
N ASN A 13 -5.62 12.35 -10.04
CA ASN A 13 -6.26 11.93 -11.29
C ASN A 13 -6.10 10.44 -11.54
N LEU A 14 -4.89 9.89 -11.34
CA LEU A 14 -4.66 8.46 -11.45
C LEU A 14 -5.55 7.68 -10.47
N LYS A 15 -5.57 8.09 -9.20
CA LYS A 15 -6.42 7.46 -8.16
C LYS A 15 -7.90 7.51 -8.52
N LYS A 16 -8.38 8.59 -9.15
CA LYS A 16 -9.76 8.66 -9.66
C LYS A 16 -10.04 7.61 -10.74
N LEU A 17 -9.12 7.41 -11.69
CA LEU A 17 -9.27 6.42 -12.78
C LEU A 17 -9.32 4.97 -12.29
N ILE A 18 -8.68 4.68 -11.16
CA ILE A 18 -8.57 3.33 -10.59
C ILE A 18 -9.33 3.17 -9.26
N LYS A 19 -10.24 4.10 -8.95
CA LYS A 19 -10.87 4.23 -7.62
C LYS A 19 -11.50 2.93 -7.11
N LYS A 20 -12.17 2.18 -8.00
CA LYS A 20 -12.85 0.93 -7.62
C LYS A 20 -11.85 -0.13 -7.17
N GLU A 21 -10.89 -0.45 -8.03
CA GLU A 21 -9.88 -1.46 -7.76
C GLU A 21 -8.96 -1.04 -6.60
N PHE A 22 -8.69 0.26 -6.47
CA PHE A 22 -7.94 0.82 -5.35
C PHE A 22 -8.64 0.58 -4.02
N ASN A 23 -9.95 0.83 -3.94
CA ASN A 23 -10.73 0.60 -2.73
C ASN A 23 -10.85 -0.90 -2.41
N GLU A 24 -11.04 -1.76 -3.41
CA GLU A 24 -11.03 -3.22 -3.23
C GLU A 24 -9.67 -3.69 -2.69
N THR A 25 -8.56 -3.10 -3.17
CA THR A 25 -7.20 -3.39 -2.71
C THR A 25 -6.96 -2.92 -1.27
N ASP A 26 -7.36 -1.69 -0.90
CA ASP A 26 -7.20 -1.17 0.46
C ASP A 26 -8.00 -2.01 1.47
N LYS A 27 -9.21 -2.44 1.09
CA LYS A 27 -10.02 -3.36 1.90
C LYS A 27 -9.32 -4.71 2.07
N LEU A 28 -8.76 -5.28 1.00
CA LEU A 28 -8.04 -6.55 1.06
C LEU A 28 -6.81 -6.45 1.98
N ILE A 29 -6.01 -5.40 1.85
CA ILE A 29 -4.85 -5.14 2.73
C ILE A 29 -5.29 -5.12 4.19
N ARG A 30 -6.31 -4.33 4.53
CA ARG A 30 -6.85 -4.25 5.92
C ARG A 30 -7.32 -5.60 6.44
N ASN A 31 -8.03 -6.38 5.62
CA ASN A 31 -8.51 -7.69 6.01
C ASN A 31 -7.35 -8.66 6.32
N GLN A 32 -6.28 -8.64 5.50
CA GLN A 32 -5.13 -9.53 5.68
C GLN A 32 -4.32 -9.23 6.94
N ILE A 33 -4.28 -7.97 7.38
CA ILE A 33 -3.57 -7.59 8.62
C ILE A 33 -4.40 -7.96 9.85
N ASN A 34 -5.73 -7.93 9.72
CA ASN A 34 -6.64 -8.15 10.83
C ASN A 34 -6.90 -9.64 11.15
N SER A 35 -6.39 -10.59 10.35
CA SER A 35 -6.69 -12.02 10.51
C SER A 35 -5.75 -12.75 11.50
N ASP A 36 -6.34 -13.19 12.63
CA ASP A 36 -6.14 -14.40 13.45
C ASP A 36 -4.77 -14.89 13.95
N VAL A 37 -3.68 -14.16 13.79
CA VAL A 37 -2.45 -14.47 14.55
C VAL A 37 -2.02 -13.21 15.26
N ASN A 38 -2.11 -13.21 16.60
CA ASN A 38 -1.67 -12.17 17.54
C ASN A 38 -1.40 -10.82 16.85
N ARG A 39 -2.45 -9.98 16.79
CA ARG A 39 -2.40 -8.60 16.26
C ARG A 39 -0.98 -8.07 16.38
N ILE A 40 -0.32 -7.79 15.26
CA ILE A 40 1.02 -7.20 15.28
C ILE A 40 0.79 -5.68 15.29
N PRO A 41 0.70 -5.02 16.47
CA PRO A 41 0.41 -3.59 16.53
C PRO A 41 1.44 -2.74 15.77
N LYS A 42 2.69 -3.20 15.65
CA LYS A 42 3.70 -2.56 14.80
C LYS A 42 3.26 -2.56 13.32
N LEU A 43 2.84 -3.69 12.76
CA LEU A 43 2.36 -3.78 11.38
C LEU A 43 1.14 -2.88 11.12
N SER A 44 0.16 -2.90 12.02
CA SER A 44 -1.02 -2.03 11.95
C SER A 44 -0.63 -0.55 12.03
N LYS A 45 0.35 -0.19 12.87
CA LYS A 45 0.89 1.17 12.98
C LYS A 45 1.51 1.61 11.66
N HIS A 46 2.34 0.80 11.01
CA HIS A 46 2.92 1.18 9.71
C HIS A 46 1.83 1.39 8.65
N ILE A 47 0.81 0.52 8.61
CA ILE A 47 -0.22 0.61 7.56
C ILE A 47 -1.20 1.76 7.79
N ILE A 48 -1.51 2.10 9.04
CA ILE A 48 -2.40 3.21 9.43
C ILE A 48 -1.66 4.55 9.41
N ASN A 49 -0.48 4.62 10.03
CA ASN A 49 0.24 5.89 10.21
C ASN A 49 0.97 6.35 8.96
N LEU A 50 1.26 5.47 8.00
CA LEU A 50 1.98 5.92 6.80
C LEU A 50 1.16 6.83 5.90
N GLY A 51 -0.16 6.96 6.08
CA GLY A 51 -0.98 7.92 5.32
C GLY A 51 -0.66 7.90 3.82
N GLY A 52 -0.24 6.73 3.32
CA GLY A 52 0.68 6.67 2.21
C GLY A 52 -0.02 7.06 0.93
N LYS A 53 0.73 7.60 -0.04
CA LYS A 53 0.20 7.82 -1.39
C LYS A 53 -0.21 6.51 -2.09
N ARG A 54 0.09 5.33 -1.48
CA ARG A 54 -0.21 3.97 -1.98
C ARG A 54 0.23 3.79 -3.43
N LEU A 55 1.43 4.32 -3.74
CA LEU A 55 1.94 4.38 -5.11
C LEU A 55 2.10 3.00 -5.73
N ARG A 56 2.58 2.01 -4.95
CA ARG A 56 2.83 0.65 -5.44
C ARG A 56 1.52 -0.06 -5.87
N PRO A 57 0.43 -0.06 -5.05
CA PRO A 57 -0.89 -0.48 -5.50
C PRO A 57 -1.38 0.27 -6.74
N MET A 58 -1.24 1.60 -6.74
CA MET A 58 -1.73 2.43 -7.84
C MET A 58 -1.05 2.06 -9.16
N LEU A 59 0.27 1.87 -9.16
CA LEU A 59 1.02 1.45 -10.34
C LEU A 59 0.61 0.05 -10.81
N THR A 60 0.52 -0.91 -9.89
CA THR A 60 0.12 -2.29 -10.21
C THR A 60 -1.23 -2.35 -10.91
N ILE A 61 -2.23 -1.66 -10.34
CA ILE A 61 -3.58 -1.59 -10.90
C ILE A 61 -3.56 -0.86 -12.25
N SER A 62 -2.82 0.24 -12.35
CA SER A 62 -2.75 1.04 -13.58
C SER A 62 -2.16 0.23 -14.73
N CYS A 63 -1.06 -0.50 -14.50
CA CYS A 63 -0.48 -1.41 -15.47
C CYS A 63 -1.46 -2.50 -15.91
N ALA A 64 -2.19 -3.12 -14.98
CA ALA A 64 -3.18 -4.13 -15.32
C ALA A 64 -4.32 -3.57 -16.20
N LYS A 65 -4.78 -2.34 -15.93
CA LYS A 65 -5.78 -1.66 -16.76
C LYS A 65 -5.23 -1.29 -18.13
N MET A 66 -4.01 -0.77 -18.21
CA MET A 66 -3.32 -0.46 -19.48
C MET A 66 -3.16 -1.71 -20.37
N LEU A 67 -2.85 -2.85 -19.75
CA LEU A 67 -2.71 -4.15 -20.42
C LEU A 67 -4.05 -4.87 -20.64
N LYS A 68 -5.19 -4.24 -20.31
CA LYS A 68 -6.55 -4.78 -20.50
C LYS A 68 -6.76 -6.16 -19.85
N VAL A 69 -6.16 -6.38 -18.67
CA VAL A 69 -6.36 -7.61 -17.90
C VAL A 69 -7.84 -7.71 -17.50
N ARG A 70 -8.49 -8.83 -17.86
CA ARG A 70 -9.94 -9.03 -17.67
C ARG A 70 -10.32 -9.60 -16.31
N ASN A 71 -9.40 -10.31 -15.64
CA ASN A 71 -9.62 -10.87 -14.32
C ASN A 71 -9.28 -9.87 -13.20
N LYS A 72 -9.67 -10.20 -11.96
CA LYS A 72 -9.41 -9.38 -10.77
C LYS A 72 -8.10 -9.73 -10.03
N ASN A 73 -7.21 -10.52 -10.61
CA ASN A 73 -6.00 -10.97 -9.92
C ASN A 73 -5.04 -9.81 -9.61
N HIS A 74 -5.09 -8.74 -10.40
CA HIS A 74 -4.33 -7.51 -10.16
C HIS A 74 -4.63 -6.85 -8.81
N ILE A 75 -5.82 -7.07 -8.24
CA ILE A 75 -6.18 -6.57 -6.89
C ILE A 75 -5.40 -7.35 -5.83
N LYS A 76 -5.35 -8.68 -5.95
CA LYS A 76 -4.57 -9.54 -5.05
C LYS A 76 -3.08 -9.23 -5.16
N LEU A 77 -2.59 -9.05 -6.39
CA LEU A 77 -1.20 -8.67 -6.65
C LEU A 77 -0.87 -7.30 -6.04
N ALA A 78 -1.72 -6.29 -6.24
CA ALA A 78 -1.52 -4.95 -5.69
C ALA A 78 -1.48 -4.97 -4.15
N ALA A 79 -2.34 -5.78 -3.52
CA ALA A 79 -2.31 -5.99 -2.07
C ALA A 79 -1.02 -6.70 -1.63
N ALA A 80 -0.62 -7.77 -2.31
CA ALA A 80 0.61 -8.51 -2.00
C ALA A 80 1.87 -7.63 -2.11
N VAL A 81 1.97 -6.80 -3.15
CA VAL A 81 3.09 -5.86 -3.34
C VAL A 81 3.18 -4.86 -2.18
N GLU A 82 2.04 -4.33 -1.72
CA GLU A 82 2.02 -3.36 -0.62
C GLU A 82 2.31 -4.02 0.74
N LEU A 83 1.80 -5.24 0.95
CA LEU A 83 2.11 -6.03 2.15
C LEU A 83 3.60 -6.39 2.20
N LEU A 84 4.20 -6.80 1.07
CA LEU A 84 5.64 -7.05 0.96
C LEU A 84 6.44 -5.79 1.28
N HIS A 85 6.06 -4.65 0.71
CA HIS A 85 6.71 -3.38 1.02
C HIS A 85 6.59 -3.01 2.51
N THR A 86 5.44 -3.27 3.11
CA THR A 86 5.27 -3.02 4.54
C THR A 86 6.15 -3.96 5.38
N ALA A 87 6.27 -5.23 4.97
CA ALA A 87 7.13 -6.19 5.65
C ALA A 87 8.61 -5.78 5.59
N THR A 88 9.09 -5.23 4.47
CA THR A 88 10.46 -4.71 4.40
C THR A 88 10.66 -3.54 5.36
N LEU A 89 9.72 -2.59 5.41
CA LEU A 89 9.80 -1.46 6.35
C LEU A 89 9.82 -1.93 7.80
N LEU A 90 8.95 -2.88 8.17
CA LEU A 90 8.92 -3.44 9.51
C LEU A 90 10.25 -4.15 9.86
N HIS A 91 10.83 -4.87 8.90
CA HIS A 91 12.13 -5.50 9.08
C HIS A 91 13.25 -4.47 9.25
N ASP A 92 13.25 -3.41 8.44
CA ASP A 92 14.19 -2.29 8.54
C ASP A 92 14.10 -1.65 9.93
N ASP A 93 12.89 -1.37 10.43
CA ASP A 93 12.69 -0.80 11.77
C ASP A 93 13.20 -1.72 12.89
N VAL A 94 13.05 -3.05 12.76
CA VAL A 94 13.59 -4.02 13.74
C VAL A 94 15.12 -4.05 13.69
N VAL A 95 15.72 -4.01 12.50
CA VAL A 95 17.17 -3.93 12.33
C VAL A 95 17.71 -2.62 12.90
N ASP A 96 17.04 -1.49 12.66
CA ASP A 96 17.44 -0.18 13.13
C ASP A 96 17.32 -0.05 14.66
N GLU A 97 16.25 -0.58 15.28
CA GLU A 97 16.11 -0.65 16.74
C GLU A 97 17.20 -1.53 17.39
N SER A 98 17.69 -2.56 16.69
CA SER A 98 18.79 -3.41 17.18
C SER A 98 20.18 -2.78 17.07
N ASN A 99 20.32 -1.71 16.29
CA ASN A 99 21.55 -0.93 16.15
C ASN A 99 21.75 0.13 17.24
N TYR A 100 20.85 0.21 18.23
CA TYR A 100 21.14 0.86 19.52
C TYR A 100 22.14 -0.02 20.30
N LYS A 101 23.39 0.00 19.85
CA LYS A 101 24.52 -0.65 20.52
C LYS A 101 24.83 0.09 21.82
N ARG A 102 25.19 -0.72 22.83
CA ARG A 102 25.85 -0.32 24.07
C ARG A 102 26.95 0.72 23.87
#